data_AF-A0A6A4ZS46-F1
#
_entry.id   AF-A0A6A4ZS46-F1
#
_cell.length_a   1.000
_cell.length_b   1.000
_cell.length_c   1.000
_cell.angle_alpha   90.00
_cell.angle_beta   90.00
_cell.angle_gamma   90.00
#
_symmetry.space_group_name_H-M   'P 1'
#
loop_
_entity.id
_entity.type
_entity.pdbx_description
1 polymer ?
#
loop_
_entity_poly.entity_id
_entity_poly.type
_entity_poly.pdbx_seq_one_letter_code
_entity_poly.pdbx_strand_id
1 'polypeptide(L)'
;MVTSRAAMASAQDEVPPLLPTPLEVRALQQPEKVVMRKNSLGRDKHEVLTDARVLILYTGGTFGMAPDAVGTLHPKSGFLEQKVKEMDEFKFGGMPKVTIIEWEDPIDSSDMSPADWGRIAQTIEEHYWDYDGFVVLQGTDTMAYTASALSFMLESLGKLVVISGAMIPLHFPHSDARRNLIMSVLCAASLEIPEVCIYSNDKLLRGNRTTKTFNMAVDAFHSPNHPVLALTGVETILEHGLILP
;
A
#
# COMPACT_ATOMS: atom_id res chain seq x y z
N MET A 1 -44.41 30.76 21.14
CA MET A 1 -43.78 30.68 22.47
C MET A 1 -43.63 29.20 22.83
N VAL A 2 -42.38 28.72 22.83
CA VAL A 2 -41.80 27.71 23.76
C VAL A 2 -42.40 26.29 23.76
N THR A 3 -41.86 25.37 22.93
CA THR A 3 -40.89 24.26 23.22
C THR A 3 -41.52 22.92 23.62
N SER A 4 -41.20 21.86 22.87
CA SER A 4 -40.52 20.65 23.38
C SER A 4 -40.31 19.67 22.23
N ARG A 5 -39.13 19.74 21.58
CA ARG A 5 -38.62 18.69 20.70
C ARG A 5 -37.75 17.80 21.57
N ALA A 6 -38.16 16.55 21.76
CA ALA A 6 -37.33 15.54 22.38
C ALA A 6 -36.07 15.34 21.54
N ALA A 7 -34.91 15.60 22.13
CA ALA A 7 -33.63 15.23 21.57
C ALA A 7 -33.45 13.71 21.76
N MET A 8 -33.57 12.94 20.68
CA MET A 8 -32.94 11.63 20.62
C MET A 8 -31.44 11.86 20.44
N ALA A 9 -30.68 11.72 21.53
CA ALA A 9 -29.25 11.52 21.44
C ALA A 9 -29.01 10.15 20.78
N SER A 10 -28.52 10.16 19.55
CA SER A 10 -27.96 8.95 18.93
C SER A 10 -26.74 8.56 19.73
N ALA A 11 -26.79 7.40 20.38
CA ALA A 11 -25.61 6.74 20.92
C ALA A 11 -24.61 6.61 19.77
N GLN A 12 -23.46 7.29 19.90
CA GLN A 12 -22.30 6.95 19.09
C GLN A 12 -21.92 5.54 19.55
N ASP A 13 -22.07 4.56 18.66
CA ASP A 13 -21.45 3.25 18.83
C ASP A 13 -19.93 3.48 18.86
N GLU A 14 -19.38 3.71 20.06
CA GLU A 14 -17.95 3.64 20.29
C GLU A 14 -17.54 2.20 20.00
N VAL A 15 -17.05 1.96 18.78
CA VAL A 15 -16.36 0.73 18.43
C VAL A 15 -15.20 0.62 19.41
N PRO A 16 -15.15 -0.41 20.28
CA PRO A 16 -14.07 -0.56 21.23
C PRO A 16 -12.73 -0.60 20.48
N PRO A 17 -11.66 0.00 21.03
CA PRO A 17 -10.36 -0.03 20.38
C PRO A 17 -9.98 -1.48 20.12
N LEU A 18 -9.65 -1.79 18.87
CA LEU A 18 -9.17 -3.11 18.49
C LEU A 18 -7.94 -3.43 19.35
N LEU A 19 -8.03 -4.50 20.13
CA LEU A 19 -6.89 -4.98 20.88
C LEU A 19 -5.77 -5.35 19.90
N PRO A 20 -4.50 -5.03 20.22
CA PRO A 20 -3.39 -5.37 19.34
C PRO A 20 -3.35 -6.87 19.12
N THR A 21 -3.19 -7.27 17.88
CA THR A 21 -3.03 -8.66 17.46
C THR A 21 -1.82 -9.29 18.15
N PRO A 22 -1.76 -10.62 18.31
CA PRO A 22 -0.59 -11.30 18.86
C PRO A 22 0.71 -10.91 18.15
N LEU A 23 0.66 -10.63 16.84
CA LEU A 23 1.81 -10.14 16.09
C LEU A 23 2.21 -8.71 16.47
N GLU A 24 1.25 -7.79 16.64
CA GLU A 24 1.54 -6.42 17.08
C GLU A 24 2.12 -6.43 18.50
N VAL A 25 1.61 -7.27 19.40
CA VAL A 25 2.19 -7.46 20.74
C VAL A 25 3.61 -8.02 20.65
N ARG A 26 3.85 -9.01 19.78
CA ARG A 26 5.18 -9.60 19.56
C ARG A 26 6.17 -8.57 19.00
N ALA A 27 5.76 -7.77 18.03
CA ALA A 27 6.55 -6.70 17.44
C ALA A 27 7.00 -5.66 18.48
N LEU A 28 6.17 -5.40 19.48
CA LEU A 28 6.48 -4.48 20.57
C LEU A 28 7.39 -5.08 21.65
N GLN A 29 7.44 -6.41 21.78
CA GLN A 29 8.10 -7.07 22.92
C GLN A 29 9.38 -7.80 22.55
N GLN A 30 9.45 -8.48 21.39
CA GLN A 30 10.61 -9.28 20.98
C GLN A 30 10.66 -9.42 19.43
N PRO A 31 11.51 -8.65 18.73
CA PRO A 31 11.74 -8.88 17.30
C PRO A 31 12.51 -10.19 17.15
N GLU A 32 11.84 -11.27 16.77
CA GLU A 32 12.55 -12.38 16.17
C GLU A 32 13.10 -11.89 14.83
N LYS A 33 14.42 -11.91 14.67
CA LYS A 33 15.11 -11.52 13.45
C LYS A 33 14.58 -12.34 12.28
N VAL A 34 13.68 -11.77 11.49
CA VAL A 34 13.31 -12.36 10.21
C VAL A 34 14.49 -12.17 9.27
N VAL A 35 15.09 -13.29 8.88
CA VAL A 35 16.19 -13.34 7.93
C VAL A 35 15.63 -13.08 6.53
N MET A 36 15.44 -11.81 6.19
CA MET A 36 15.21 -11.36 4.81
C MET A 36 16.40 -11.80 3.95
N ARG A 37 16.23 -12.74 3.00
CA ARG A 37 17.23 -13.38 2.10
C ARG A 37 18.70 -13.48 2.58
N LYS A 38 19.20 -14.72 2.73
CA LYS A 38 20.46 -15.10 2.05
C LYS A 38 20.05 -15.67 0.69
N ASN A 39 20.67 -15.22 -0.40
CA ASN A 39 20.46 -15.86 -1.70
C ASN A 39 21.50 -16.97 -1.94
N SER A 40 21.19 -17.85 -2.90
CA SER A 40 21.98 -19.00 -3.38
C SER A 40 23.35 -18.63 -3.98
N LEU A 41 23.71 -17.33 -4.02
CA LEU A 41 24.90 -16.79 -4.66
C LEU A 41 25.85 -16.03 -3.69
N GLY A 42 25.52 -15.93 -2.40
CA GLY A 42 26.44 -15.44 -1.37
C GLY A 42 26.83 -13.96 -1.41
N ARG A 43 25.99 -13.07 -1.98
CA ARG A 43 26.23 -11.61 -1.98
C ARG A 43 25.66 -10.90 -0.73
N ASP A 44 26.22 -9.76 -0.37
CA ASP A 44 25.76 -8.93 0.75
C ASP A 44 24.40 -8.28 0.47
N LYS A 45 23.48 -8.31 1.45
CA LYS A 45 22.05 -7.94 1.27
C LYS A 45 21.82 -6.50 0.81
N HIS A 46 22.69 -5.57 1.22
CA HIS A 46 22.61 -4.17 0.81
C HIS A 46 22.85 -3.98 -0.70
N GLU A 47 23.66 -4.81 -1.33
CA GLU A 47 23.91 -4.78 -2.78
C GLU A 47 22.77 -5.43 -3.59
N VAL A 48 21.93 -6.27 -2.96
CA VAL A 48 20.85 -6.99 -3.67
C VAL A 48 19.61 -6.12 -3.89
N LEU A 49 19.28 -5.24 -2.93
CA LEU A 49 18.13 -4.34 -3.09
C LEU A 49 18.36 -3.27 -4.16
N THR A 50 19.60 -2.84 -4.39
CA THR A 50 19.92 -1.84 -5.41
C THR A 50 19.68 -2.31 -6.84
N ASP A 51 19.74 -3.62 -7.09
CA ASP A 51 19.47 -4.17 -8.42
C ASP A 51 18.02 -4.56 -8.65
N ALA A 52 17.23 -4.71 -7.58
CA ALA A 52 15.81 -4.99 -7.68
C ALA A 52 15.09 -3.86 -8.41
N ARG A 53 14.19 -4.23 -9.32
CA ARG A 53 13.38 -3.31 -10.12
C ARG A 53 11.93 -3.41 -9.69
N VAL A 54 11.33 -2.29 -9.32
CA VAL A 54 9.91 -2.23 -8.95
C VAL A 54 9.16 -1.34 -9.94
N LEU A 55 8.06 -1.84 -10.48
CA LEU A 55 7.15 -1.05 -11.28
C LEU A 55 6.09 -0.42 -10.37
N ILE A 56 5.95 0.90 -10.44
CA ILE A 56 4.89 1.66 -9.79
C ILE A 56 3.86 2.02 -10.87
N LEU A 57 2.65 1.49 -10.75
CA LEU A 57 1.51 1.88 -11.57
C LEU A 57 0.65 2.88 -10.79
N TYR A 58 0.62 4.15 -11.23
CA TYR A 58 -0.22 5.18 -10.64
C TYR A 58 -1.54 5.30 -11.40
N THR A 59 -2.61 4.85 -10.74
CA THR A 59 -3.97 4.81 -11.29
C THR A 59 -4.82 6.01 -10.87
N GLY A 60 -4.42 6.71 -9.81
CA GLY A 60 -5.10 7.88 -9.27
C GLY A 60 -5.20 7.89 -7.75
N GLY A 61 -6.20 8.60 -7.24
CA GLY A 61 -6.39 8.86 -5.83
C GLY A 61 -5.52 9.97 -5.25
N THR A 62 -5.61 10.15 -3.93
CA THR A 62 -5.04 11.26 -3.16
C THR A 62 -3.52 11.40 -3.31
N PHE A 63 -2.81 10.32 -3.67
CA PHE A 63 -1.35 10.26 -3.73
C PHE A 63 -0.71 11.37 -4.57
N GLY A 64 -1.16 11.50 -5.82
CA GLY A 64 -0.61 12.45 -6.80
C GLY A 64 -1.40 13.76 -6.90
N MET A 65 -2.26 14.05 -5.91
CA MET A 65 -2.99 15.31 -5.89
C MET A 65 -2.10 16.45 -5.37
N ALA A 66 -2.22 17.62 -5.99
CA ALA A 66 -1.54 18.84 -5.57
C ALA A 66 -2.54 20.01 -5.52
N PRO A 67 -2.33 20.98 -4.63
CA PRO A 67 -3.19 22.16 -4.56
C PRO A 67 -3.01 23.04 -5.79
N ASP A 68 -4.11 23.58 -6.32
CA ASP A 68 -4.11 24.67 -7.29
C ASP A 68 -3.88 26.04 -6.61
N ALA A 69 -4.05 27.13 -7.36
CA ALA A 69 -3.86 28.50 -6.86
C ALA A 69 -4.82 28.90 -5.72
N VAL A 70 -5.97 28.23 -5.59
CA VAL A 70 -6.97 28.50 -4.54
C VAL A 70 -6.98 27.41 -3.46
N GLY A 71 -6.08 26.43 -3.53
CA GLY A 71 -5.89 25.37 -2.55
C GLY A 71 -6.72 24.11 -2.80
N THR A 72 -7.44 24.01 -3.92
CA THR A 72 -8.21 22.82 -4.28
C THR A 72 -7.26 21.73 -4.77
N LEU A 73 -7.45 20.49 -4.31
CA LEU A 73 -6.62 19.36 -4.70
C LEU A 73 -7.08 18.81 -6.06
N HIS A 74 -6.13 18.64 -6.98
CA HIS A 74 -6.36 18.00 -8.28
C HIS A 74 -5.23 17.01 -8.61
N PRO A 75 -5.50 15.91 -9.32
CA PRO A 75 -4.46 15.09 -9.91
C PRO A 75 -3.56 15.94 -10.80
N LYS A 76 -2.24 15.74 -10.71
CA LYS A 76 -1.26 16.48 -11.52
C LYS A 76 -0.32 15.51 -12.23
N SER A 77 -0.44 15.43 -13.56
CA SER A 77 0.41 14.57 -14.40
C SER A 77 1.90 14.84 -14.17
N GLY A 78 2.70 13.78 -14.02
CA GLY A 78 4.14 13.84 -13.79
C GLY A 78 4.55 14.29 -12.38
N PHE A 79 3.60 14.70 -11.52
CA PHE A 79 3.90 15.15 -10.16
C PHE A 79 4.54 14.04 -9.32
N LEU A 80 4.03 12.82 -9.42
CA LEU A 80 4.55 11.68 -8.67
C LEU A 80 5.99 11.37 -9.08
N GLU A 81 6.27 11.29 -10.38
CA GLU A 81 7.61 11.02 -10.89
C GLU A 81 8.60 12.11 -10.49
N GLN A 82 8.20 13.38 -10.59
CA GLN A 82 9.02 14.49 -10.11
C GLN A 82 9.30 14.36 -8.61
N LYS A 83 8.29 14.07 -7.79
CA LYS A 83 8.45 13.93 -6.33
C LYS A 83 9.38 12.78 -5.97
N VAL A 84 9.23 11.63 -6.60
CA VAL A 84 10.11 10.46 -6.37
C VAL A 84 11.56 10.80 -6.70
N LYS A 85 11.84 11.53 -7.80
CA LYS A 85 13.19 11.99 -8.15
C LYS A 85 13.77 12.98 -7.13
N GLU A 86 12.92 13.80 -6.52
CA GLU A 86 13.34 14.79 -5.51
C GLU A 86 13.63 14.16 -4.14
N MET A 87 12.94 13.06 -3.78
CA MET A 87 13.05 12.39 -2.48
C MET A 87 14.42 11.74 -2.27
N ASP A 88 15.07 12.07 -1.16
CA ASP A 88 16.40 11.52 -0.83
C ASP A 88 16.32 10.04 -0.47
N GLU A 89 15.18 9.58 0.03
CA GLU A 89 14.91 8.17 0.33
C GLU A 89 15.06 7.31 -0.94
N PHE A 90 14.69 7.84 -2.11
CA PHE A 90 14.83 7.16 -3.40
C PHE A 90 16.24 7.25 -4.03
N LYS A 91 17.12 8.08 -3.46
CA LYS A 91 18.53 8.19 -3.86
C LYS A 91 19.45 7.37 -2.95
N PHE A 92 18.90 6.78 -1.89
CA PHE A 92 19.66 5.97 -0.95
C PHE A 92 20.20 4.71 -1.64
N GLY A 93 21.48 4.38 -1.41
CA GLY A 93 22.18 3.26 -2.06
C GLY A 93 21.72 1.85 -1.66
N GLY A 94 20.51 1.72 -1.11
CA GLY A 94 19.83 0.44 -0.85
C GLY A 94 18.36 0.47 -1.32
N MET A 95 17.93 1.53 -1.99
CA MET A 95 16.58 1.64 -2.53
C MET A 95 16.50 0.92 -3.89
N PRO A 96 15.43 0.14 -4.14
CA PRO A 96 15.17 -0.48 -5.44
C PRO A 96 15.06 0.56 -6.56
N LYS A 97 15.44 0.15 -7.78
CA LYS A 97 15.22 0.94 -8.99
C LYS A 97 13.73 0.97 -9.30
N VAL A 98 13.16 2.17 -9.37
CA VAL A 98 11.72 2.33 -9.66
C VAL A 98 11.49 2.83 -11.07
N THR A 99 10.48 2.25 -11.73
CA THR A 99 9.86 2.82 -12.94
C THR A 99 8.44 3.20 -12.59
N ILE A 100 7.97 4.35 -13.10
CA ILE A 100 6.61 4.82 -12.85
C ILE A 100 5.86 4.85 -14.18
N ILE A 101 4.74 4.15 -14.23
CA ILE A 101 3.72 4.29 -15.28
C ILE A 101 2.54 5.01 -14.65
N GLU A 102 2.21 6.18 -15.16
CA GLU A 102 1.05 6.97 -14.76
C GLU A 102 -0.03 6.85 -15.83
N TRP A 103 -1.28 6.62 -15.41
CA TRP A 103 -2.42 6.73 -16.31
C TRP A 103 -2.57 8.17 -16.81
N GLU A 104 -2.88 8.32 -18.10
CA GLU A 104 -3.11 9.63 -18.72
C GLU A 104 -4.17 10.44 -17.98
N ASP A 105 -5.27 9.77 -17.62
CA ASP A 105 -6.34 10.29 -16.76
C ASP A 105 -6.39 9.48 -15.46
N PRO A 106 -5.71 9.91 -14.39
CA PRO A 106 -5.84 9.26 -13.08
C PRO A 106 -7.26 9.43 -12.55
N ILE A 107 -7.85 8.35 -12.06
CA ILE A 107 -9.26 8.32 -11.65
C ILE A 107 -9.44 8.34 -10.13
N ASP A 108 -10.60 8.80 -9.68
CA ASP A 108 -11.04 8.53 -8.32
C ASP A 108 -11.34 7.04 -8.18
N SER A 109 -10.91 6.47 -7.07
CA SER A 109 -11.23 5.10 -6.71
C SER A 109 -12.72 4.78 -6.74
N SER A 110 -13.58 5.74 -6.38
CA SER A 110 -15.03 5.58 -6.40
C SER A 110 -15.61 5.38 -7.80
N ASP A 111 -14.89 5.79 -8.84
CA ASP A 111 -15.27 5.62 -10.24
C ASP A 111 -14.65 4.37 -10.90
N MET A 112 -13.83 3.59 -10.18
CA MET A 112 -13.23 2.36 -10.71
C MET A 112 -14.28 1.29 -11.03
N SER A 113 -14.10 0.65 -12.17
CA SER A 113 -14.90 -0.45 -12.68
C SER A 113 -14.08 -1.74 -12.85
N PRO A 114 -14.72 -2.90 -13.09
CA PRO A 114 -14.01 -4.13 -13.42
C PRO A 114 -13.10 -4.04 -14.65
N ALA A 115 -13.42 -3.16 -15.61
CA ALA A 115 -12.56 -2.92 -16.77
C ALA A 115 -11.23 -2.27 -16.36
N ASP A 116 -11.25 -1.38 -15.38
CA ASP A 116 -10.06 -0.72 -14.85
C ASP A 116 -9.16 -1.71 -14.10
N TRP A 117 -9.74 -2.66 -13.36
CA TRP A 117 -8.99 -3.76 -12.75
C TRP A 117 -8.32 -4.64 -13.82
N GLY A 118 -9.03 -4.95 -14.91
CA GLY A 118 -8.47 -5.65 -16.05
C GLY A 118 -7.27 -4.92 -16.68
N ARG A 119 -7.36 -3.59 -16.81
CA ARG A 119 -6.25 -2.75 -17.28
C ARG A 119 -5.03 -2.83 -16.36
N ILE A 120 -5.24 -2.81 -15.03
CA ILE A 120 -4.16 -2.98 -14.04
C ILE A 120 -3.50 -4.35 -14.20
N ALA A 121 -4.31 -5.42 -14.24
CA ALA A 121 -3.81 -6.79 -14.39
C ALA A 121 -3.01 -6.96 -15.68
N GLN A 122 -3.51 -6.44 -16.80
CA GLN A 122 -2.82 -6.47 -18.08
C GLN A 122 -1.48 -5.73 -18.04
N THR A 123 -1.43 -4.54 -17.43
CA THR A 123 -0.16 -3.80 -17.29
C THR A 123 0.87 -4.60 -16.48
N ILE A 124 0.43 -5.28 -15.40
CA ILE A 124 1.31 -6.14 -14.60
C ILE A 124 1.79 -7.33 -15.43
N GLU A 125 0.90 -7.98 -16.19
CA GLU A 125 1.24 -9.11 -17.07
C GLU A 125 2.28 -8.72 -18.14
N GLU A 126 2.05 -7.60 -18.83
CA GLU A 126 2.93 -7.08 -19.89
C GLU A 126 4.36 -6.80 -19.39
N HIS A 127 4.49 -6.38 -18.13
CA HIS A 127 5.77 -6.05 -17.51
C HIS A 127 6.27 -7.13 -16.55
N TYR A 128 5.60 -8.29 -16.49
CA TYR A 128 5.76 -9.22 -15.39
C TYR A 128 7.21 -9.70 -15.24
N TRP A 129 7.91 -9.93 -16.36
CA TRP A 129 9.28 -10.46 -16.38
C TRP A 129 10.37 -9.40 -16.23
N ASP A 130 10.03 -8.11 -16.38
CA ASP A 130 10.97 -6.99 -16.33
C ASP A 130 11.16 -6.41 -14.92
N TYR A 131 10.30 -6.79 -13.97
CA TYR A 131 10.32 -6.25 -12.61
C TYR A 131 10.28 -7.37 -11.58
N ASP A 132 10.82 -7.12 -10.39
CA ASP A 132 10.88 -8.06 -9.27
C ASP A 132 9.64 -7.97 -8.36
N GLY A 133 8.91 -6.85 -8.44
CA GLY A 133 7.64 -6.64 -7.74
C GLY A 133 6.90 -5.42 -8.28
N PHE A 134 5.64 -5.27 -7.85
CA PHE A 134 4.72 -4.26 -8.36
C PHE A 134 4.11 -3.44 -7.23
N VAL A 135 3.95 -2.15 -7.45
CA VAL A 135 3.19 -1.25 -6.58
C VAL A 135 2.08 -0.61 -7.40
N VAL A 136 0.84 -0.74 -6.97
CA VAL A 136 -0.32 -0.06 -7.57
C VAL A 136 -0.76 1.05 -6.64
N LEU A 137 -0.57 2.30 -7.06
CA LEU A 137 -1.02 3.47 -6.32
C LEU A 137 -2.43 3.86 -6.73
N GLN A 138 -3.31 3.97 -5.74
CA GLN A 138 -4.75 4.11 -5.97
C GLN A 138 -5.45 4.88 -4.82
N GLY A 139 -6.67 5.36 -5.07
CA GLY A 139 -7.50 6.01 -4.05
C GLY A 139 -8.09 5.02 -3.04
N THR A 140 -8.32 5.44 -1.79
CA THR A 140 -8.61 4.46 -0.73
C THR A 140 -10.05 3.92 -0.74
N ASP A 141 -11.02 4.53 -1.41
CA ASP A 141 -12.43 4.16 -1.24
C ASP A 141 -12.76 2.76 -1.74
N THR A 142 -12.12 2.34 -2.83
CA THR A 142 -12.34 1.02 -3.45
C THR A 142 -11.12 0.11 -3.44
N MET A 143 -10.04 0.49 -2.75
CA MET A 143 -8.76 -0.23 -2.77
C MET A 143 -8.88 -1.71 -2.35
N ALA A 144 -9.75 -2.01 -1.37
CA ALA A 144 -10.03 -3.39 -0.95
C ALA A 144 -10.71 -4.22 -2.05
N TYR A 145 -11.58 -3.60 -2.87
CA TYR A 145 -12.22 -4.27 -4.01
C TYR A 145 -11.20 -4.55 -5.12
N THR A 146 -10.36 -3.57 -5.46
CA THR A 146 -9.28 -3.73 -6.44
C THR A 146 -8.31 -4.84 -6.00
N ALA A 147 -7.88 -4.84 -4.74
CA ALA A 147 -7.00 -5.88 -4.20
C ALA A 147 -7.63 -7.27 -4.25
N SER A 148 -8.92 -7.37 -3.93
CA SER A 148 -9.67 -8.62 -4.03
C SER A 148 -9.75 -9.10 -5.48
N ALA A 149 -10.16 -8.23 -6.41
CA ALA A 149 -10.31 -8.56 -7.83
C ALA A 149 -8.98 -9.03 -8.44
N LEU A 150 -7.90 -8.28 -8.23
CA LEU A 150 -6.58 -8.63 -8.76
C LEU A 150 -6.06 -9.94 -8.17
N SER A 151 -6.38 -10.28 -6.91
CA SER A 151 -5.99 -11.56 -6.33
C SER A 151 -6.60 -12.78 -7.04
N PHE A 152 -7.73 -12.59 -7.74
CA PHE A 152 -8.34 -13.63 -8.58
C PHE A 152 -7.90 -13.55 -10.04
N MET A 153 -7.60 -12.35 -10.56
CA MET A 153 -7.16 -12.15 -11.94
C MET A 153 -5.71 -12.60 -12.16
N LEU A 154 -4.84 -12.38 -11.18
CA LEU A 154 -3.42 -12.73 -11.23
C LEU A 154 -3.18 -14.14 -10.69
N GLU A 155 -3.67 -15.15 -11.43
CA GLU A 155 -3.46 -16.55 -11.08
C GLU A 155 -1.98 -16.93 -11.15
N SER A 156 -1.53 -17.82 -10.25
CA SER A 156 -0.14 -18.30 -10.18
C SER A 156 0.89 -17.17 -10.05
N LEU A 157 0.53 -16.14 -9.30
CA LEU A 157 1.42 -15.04 -8.97
C LEU A 157 2.66 -15.57 -8.26
N GLY A 158 3.84 -15.03 -8.59
CA GLY A 158 5.13 -15.40 -8.02
C GLY A 158 5.93 -14.18 -7.52
N LYS A 159 5.31 -13.00 -7.58
CA LYS A 159 5.90 -11.70 -7.22
C LYS A 159 4.89 -10.91 -6.41
N LEU A 160 5.35 -10.14 -5.45
CA LEU A 160 4.47 -9.33 -4.61
C LEU A 160 3.88 -8.18 -5.42
N VAL A 161 2.55 -8.05 -5.37
CA VAL A 161 1.81 -6.89 -5.88
C VAL A 161 1.26 -6.13 -4.67
N VAL A 162 1.81 -4.95 -4.39
CA VAL A 162 1.36 -4.09 -3.28
C VAL A 162 0.42 -3.02 -3.81
N ILE A 163 -0.83 -3.03 -3.37
CA ILE A 163 -1.74 -1.90 -3.57
C ILE A 163 -1.60 -0.96 -2.39
N SER A 164 -1.42 0.33 -2.67
CA SER A 164 -1.16 1.34 -1.66
C SER A 164 -1.88 2.63 -2.00
N GLY A 165 -2.36 3.30 -0.96
CA GLY A 165 -3.06 4.57 -1.06
C GLY A 165 -2.58 5.53 0.03
N ALA A 166 -3.20 6.70 0.09
CA ALA A 166 -2.93 7.68 1.13
C ALA A 166 -4.20 8.46 1.48
N MET A 167 -4.28 8.90 2.73
CA MET A 167 -5.33 9.81 3.19
C MET A 167 -4.93 11.28 2.99
N ILE A 168 -3.63 11.58 2.99
CA ILE A 168 -3.08 12.93 2.84
C ILE A 168 -2.15 12.93 1.61
N PRO A 169 -2.31 13.87 0.66
CA PRO A 169 -1.49 13.89 -0.56
C PRO A 169 0.01 13.99 -0.29
N LEU A 170 0.82 13.37 -1.16
CA LEU A 170 2.29 13.35 -1.04
C LEU A 170 2.93 14.74 -1.00
N HIS A 171 2.22 15.75 -1.49
CA HIS A 171 2.63 17.15 -1.42
C HIS A 171 2.87 17.64 0.02
N PHE A 172 2.10 17.17 1.00
CA PHE A 172 2.14 17.69 2.37
C PHE A 172 3.20 17.00 3.23
N PRO A 173 3.87 17.73 4.13
CA PRO A 173 5.00 17.19 4.91
C PRO A 173 4.58 16.11 5.92
N HIS A 174 3.33 16.15 6.41
CA HIS A 174 2.80 15.18 7.38
C HIS A 174 2.02 14.04 6.70
N SER A 175 2.21 13.86 5.39
CA SER A 175 1.51 12.87 4.58
C SER A 175 1.91 11.43 4.93
N ASP A 176 0.92 10.56 5.02
CA ASP A 176 1.08 9.11 5.08
C ASP A 176 1.57 8.51 3.73
N ALA A 177 1.31 9.20 2.62
CA ALA A 177 1.72 8.79 1.27
C ALA A 177 3.23 8.55 1.17
N ARG A 178 4.06 9.40 1.79
CA ARG A 178 5.52 9.26 1.75
C ARG A 178 5.97 7.92 2.30
N ARG A 179 5.52 7.58 3.51
CA ARG A 179 5.88 6.32 4.17
C ARG A 179 5.27 5.13 3.44
N ASN A 180 4.00 5.22 3.05
CA ASN A 180 3.32 4.18 2.29
C ASN A 180 4.06 3.88 0.97
N LEU A 181 4.52 4.90 0.24
CA LEU A 181 5.26 4.70 -1.01
C LEU A 181 6.57 3.94 -0.78
N ILE A 182 7.41 4.47 0.11
CA ILE A 182 8.75 3.92 0.38
C ILE A 182 8.63 2.46 0.82
N MET A 183 7.75 2.20 1.79
CA MET A 183 7.60 0.86 2.34
C MET A 183 6.92 -0.10 1.35
N SER A 184 5.99 0.35 0.52
CA SER A 184 5.41 -0.49 -0.54
C SER A 184 6.48 -0.94 -1.54
N VAL A 185 7.37 -0.03 -1.96
CA VAL A 185 8.49 -0.36 -2.86
C VAL A 185 9.47 -1.32 -2.19
N LEU A 186 9.87 -1.05 -0.94
CA LEU A 186 10.78 -1.94 -0.20
C LEU A 186 10.17 -3.32 0.00
N CYS A 187 8.89 -3.41 0.34
CA CYS A 187 8.18 -4.68 0.47
C CYS A 187 8.17 -5.42 -0.87
N ALA A 188 7.72 -4.77 -1.95
CA ALA A 188 7.63 -5.36 -3.29
C ALA A 188 8.98 -5.91 -3.79
N ALA A 189 10.10 -5.27 -3.45
CA ALA A 189 11.43 -5.69 -3.86
C ALA A 189 12.04 -6.80 -2.99
N SER A 190 11.60 -6.96 -1.73
CA SER A 190 12.35 -7.73 -0.72
C SER A 190 11.58 -8.89 -0.10
N LEU A 191 10.25 -8.81 -0.04
CA LEU A 191 9.40 -9.84 0.57
C LEU A 191 9.04 -10.92 -0.46
N GLU A 192 9.34 -12.17 -0.12
CA GLU A 192 8.97 -13.35 -0.91
C GLU A 192 7.51 -13.74 -0.62
N ILE A 193 6.57 -12.84 -0.99
CA ILE A 193 5.12 -13.03 -0.84
C ILE A 193 4.49 -13.03 -2.24
N PRO A 194 4.04 -14.18 -2.76
CA PRO A 194 3.45 -14.31 -4.10
C PRO A 194 1.96 -13.89 -4.12
N GLU A 195 1.62 -12.74 -3.54
CA GLU A 195 0.23 -12.34 -3.34
C GLU A 195 -0.04 -10.88 -3.71
N VAL A 196 -1.33 -10.58 -3.93
CA VAL A 196 -1.82 -9.21 -3.94
C VAL A 196 -2.10 -8.77 -2.50
N CYS A 197 -1.38 -7.74 -2.06
CA CYS A 197 -1.45 -7.23 -0.69
C CYS A 197 -1.86 -5.76 -0.69
N ILE A 198 -2.43 -5.29 0.43
CA ILE A 198 -2.54 -3.86 0.72
C ILE A 198 -1.45 -3.48 1.72
N TYR A 199 -0.70 -2.42 1.43
CA TYR A 199 0.15 -1.79 2.43
C TYR A 199 -0.52 -0.52 2.96
N SER A 200 -0.72 -0.46 4.27
CA SER A 200 -1.29 0.72 4.95
C SER A 200 -0.85 0.75 6.41
N ASN A 201 -0.40 1.91 6.87
CA ASN A 201 -0.07 2.17 8.28
C ASN A 201 0.80 1.07 8.93
N ASP A 202 1.97 0.82 8.34
CA ASP A 202 2.95 -0.16 8.81
C ASP A 202 2.54 -1.63 8.77
N LYS A 203 1.43 -1.93 8.08
CA LYS A 203 0.88 -3.27 7.92
C LYS A 203 0.86 -3.65 6.45
N LEU A 204 1.37 -4.84 6.16
CA LEU A 204 1.11 -5.54 4.90
C LEU A 204 0.01 -6.57 5.13
N LEU A 205 -1.12 -6.37 4.47
CA LEU A 205 -2.35 -7.14 4.64
C LEU A 205 -2.63 -7.95 3.38
N ARG A 206 -3.11 -9.19 3.52
CA ARG A 206 -3.60 -9.99 2.38
C ARG A 206 -4.78 -9.27 1.72
N GLY A 207 -4.65 -8.90 0.45
CA GLY A 207 -5.58 -8.00 -0.25
C GLY A 207 -7.04 -8.43 -0.14
N ASN A 208 -7.34 -9.68 -0.48
CA ASN A 208 -8.69 -10.26 -0.45
C ASN A 208 -9.25 -10.57 0.96
N ARG A 209 -8.57 -10.13 2.02
CA ARG A 209 -9.04 -10.22 3.40
C ARG A 209 -9.28 -8.84 4.03
N THR A 210 -9.06 -7.78 3.27
CA THR A 210 -9.14 -6.40 3.79
C THR A 210 -10.49 -5.74 3.57
N THR A 211 -10.78 -4.75 4.40
CA THR A 211 -11.82 -3.73 4.18
C THR A 211 -11.35 -2.39 4.74
N LYS A 212 -11.83 -1.29 4.15
CA LYS A 212 -11.68 0.05 4.73
C LYS A 212 -12.64 0.16 5.92
N THR A 213 -12.13 0.56 7.09
CA THR A 213 -12.93 0.72 8.31
C THR A 213 -13.03 2.18 8.74
N PHE A 214 -12.05 3.01 8.40
CA PHE A 214 -12.01 4.43 8.75
C PHE A 214 -11.78 5.31 7.53
N ASN A 215 -12.52 6.41 7.45
CA ASN A 215 -12.44 7.38 6.34
C ASN A 215 -11.55 8.59 6.64
N MET A 216 -11.16 8.78 7.91
CA MET A 216 -10.44 9.97 8.37
C MET A 216 -9.17 9.65 9.18
N ALA A 217 -8.81 8.38 9.26
CA ALA A 217 -7.61 7.92 9.98
C ALA A 217 -6.58 7.40 8.97
N VAL A 218 -5.29 7.60 9.26
CA VAL A 218 -4.20 6.99 8.46
C VAL A 218 -4.22 5.46 8.57
N ASP A 219 -4.66 4.94 9.71
CA ASP A 219 -4.98 3.53 9.88
C ASP A 219 -6.38 3.22 9.34
N ALA A 220 -6.52 3.22 8.02
CA ALA A 220 -7.82 3.13 7.35
C ALA A 220 -8.25 1.68 7.04
N PHE A 221 -7.33 0.72 6.96
CA PHE A 221 -7.57 -0.64 6.47
C PHE A 221 -7.33 -1.70 7.52
N HIS A 222 -8.26 -2.64 7.61
CA HIS A 222 -8.19 -3.77 8.52
C HIS A 222 -8.50 -5.08 7.80
N SER A 223 -8.00 -6.18 8.38
CA SER A 223 -8.29 -7.54 7.97
C SER A 223 -8.96 -8.28 9.12
N PRO A 224 -10.31 -8.20 9.26
CA PRO A 224 -11.00 -8.64 10.47
C PRO A 224 -10.87 -10.14 10.77
N ASN A 225 -10.76 -10.95 9.71
CA ASN A 225 -10.83 -12.42 9.80
C ASN A 225 -9.54 -13.11 9.34
N HIS A 226 -8.45 -12.37 9.17
CA HIS A 226 -7.15 -12.93 8.80
C HIS A 226 -6.04 -12.08 9.42
N PRO A 227 -5.00 -12.67 10.02
CA PRO A 227 -3.91 -11.90 10.58
C PRO A 227 -3.15 -11.11 9.50
N VAL A 228 -2.41 -10.07 9.93
CA VAL A 228 -1.54 -9.31 9.04
C VAL A 228 -0.37 -10.20 8.57
N LEU A 229 0.09 -10.01 7.33
CA LEU A 229 1.19 -10.81 6.78
C LEU A 229 2.54 -10.29 7.26
N ALA A 230 2.70 -8.96 7.30
CA ALA A 230 3.91 -8.35 7.83
C ALA A 230 3.63 -7.04 8.58
N LEU A 231 4.49 -6.74 9.56
CA LEU A 231 4.59 -5.45 10.24
C LEU A 231 5.93 -4.80 9.93
N THR A 232 5.92 -3.53 9.57
CA THR A 232 7.12 -2.76 9.20
C THR A 232 7.45 -1.70 10.25
N GLY A 233 7.84 -2.18 11.44
CA GLY A 233 8.29 -1.36 12.55
C GLY A 233 9.79 -1.00 12.45
N VAL A 234 10.50 -1.04 13.58
CA VAL A 234 11.97 -0.92 13.61
C VAL A 234 12.62 -2.02 12.76
N GLU A 235 12.09 -3.23 12.86
CA GLU A 235 12.39 -4.34 11.95
C GLU A 235 11.10 -4.72 11.21
N THR A 236 11.27 -5.36 10.04
CA THR A 236 10.14 -5.98 9.36
C THR A 236 9.94 -7.39 9.90
N ILE A 237 8.74 -7.66 10.42
CA ILE A 237 8.34 -8.95 10.96
C ILE A 237 7.34 -9.57 10.01
N LEU A 238 7.67 -10.75 9.48
CA LEU A 238 6.89 -11.49 8.49
C LEU A 238 6.35 -12.79 9.09
N GLU A 239 5.06 -13.04 8.91
CA GLU A 239 4.39 -14.28 9.35
C GLU A 239 4.42 -15.32 8.22
N HIS A 240 5.57 -15.97 8.05
CA HIS A 240 5.79 -16.96 6.97
C HIS A 240 4.73 -18.08 6.92
N GLY A 241 4.20 -18.51 8.06
CA GLY A 241 3.19 -19.56 8.13
C GLY A 241 1.83 -19.17 7.54
N LEU A 242 1.61 -17.89 7.24
CA LEU A 242 0.38 -17.38 6.64
C LEU A 242 0.45 -17.25 5.13
N ILE A 243 1.66 -17.19 4.54
CA ILE A 243 1.90 -16.94 3.12
C ILE A 243 1.42 -18.15 2.30
N LEU A 244 0.68 -17.90 1.22
CA LEU A 244 0.25 -18.96 0.31
C LEU A 244 1.45 -19.46 -0.54
N PRO A 245 1.48 -20.76 -0.88
CA PRO A 245 2.54 -21.33 -1.71
C PRO A 245 2.57 -20.75 -3.13
#